data_AF-A0A9E2ZGN5-F1
#
_entry.id   AF-A0A9E2ZGN5-F1
#
_cell.length_a   1.000
_cell.length_b   1.000
_cell.length_c   1.000
_cell.angle_alpha   90.00
_cell.angle_beta   90.00
_cell.angle_gamma   90.00
#
_symmetry.space_group_name_H-M   'P 1'
#
loop_
_entity.id
_entity.type
_entity.pdbx_description
1 polymer ?
#
loop_
_entity_poly.entity_id
_entity_poly.type
_entity_poly.pdbx_seq_one_letter_code
_entity_poly.pdbx_strand_id
1 'polypeptide(L)'
;FPLGGGNIAQLFLTRVSIPPSSYPTVASALSTGVIFDWFMGLLVMCFAFTQGVFPKPPDFSKLPAFDISFFAANMRFTLFLLTVLAIAFLIAFAFLSARVRAFWQRVKQGLAILRDRRRYRNQMASWQLMSWIARFFSYWALLEAFHIGGSVRNALLVLAVQVVASVFPFTPGGAGVQQALLLTIFAHNPDVASFSVGQQIATAILSSALGFAALVLIFRFKSFREVIQRGKEHRRQEATAGAITDTPLQT
;
A
#
# COMPACT_ATOMS: atom_id res chain seq x y z
N PHE A 1 3.50 4.21 -0.17
CA PHE A 1 2.93 4.24 1.19
C PHE A 1 1.85 5.30 1.27
N PRO A 2 0.58 4.94 1.05
CA PRO A 2 -0.51 5.62 1.73
C PRO A 2 -0.64 5.01 3.13
N LEU A 3 -0.89 5.84 4.14
CA LEU A 3 -1.20 5.45 5.52
C LEU A 3 -2.60 4.81 5.59
N GLY A 4 -2.81 3.70 4.86
CA GLY A 4 -4.01 2.89 5.02
C GLY A 4 -4.00 2.21 6.38
N GLY A 5 -5.19 2.04 7.00
CA GLY A 5 -5.32 1.46 8.34
C GLY A 5 -4.60 0.11 8.52
N GLY A 6 -4.54 -0.71 7.47
CA GLY A 6 -3.81 -1.98 7.47
C GLY A 6 -2.30 -1.85 7.63
N ASN A 7 -1.67 -0.83 7.02
CA ASN A 7 -0.23 -0.60 7.17
C ASN A 7 0.14 -0.12 8.57
N ILE A 8 -0.75 0.66 9.20
CA ILE A 8 -0.60 1.10 10.59
C ILE A 8 -0.74 -0.09 11.53
N ALA A 9 -1.76 -0.93 11.32
CA ALA A 9 -1.94 -2.15 12.08
C ALA A 9 -0.73 -3.09 11.94
N GLN A 10 -0.21 -3.28 10.71
CA GLN A 10 0.97 -4.10 10.46
C GLN A 10 2.21 -3.54 11.16
N LEU A 11 2.45 -2.23 11.10
CA LEU A 11 3.55 -1.57 11.80
C LEU A 11 3.47 -1.81 13.31
N PHE A 12 2.29 -1.63 13.90
CA PHE A 12 2.05 -1.84 15.32
C PHE A 12 2.24 -3.31 15.72
N LEU A 13 1.59 -4.24 15.02
CA LEU A 13 1.69 -5.67 15.30
C LEU A 13 3.13 -6.18 15.16
N THR A 14 3.86 -5.77 14.12
CA THR A 14 5.25 -6.17 13.91
C THR A 14 6.16 -5.67 15.03
N ARG A 15 5.93 -4.43 15.50
CA ARG A 15 6.68 -3.86 16.62
C ARG A 15 6.44 -4.64 17.92
N VAL A 16 5.19 -5.03 18.19
CA VAL A 16 4.80 -5.80 19.37
C VAL A 16 5.35 -7.23 19.32
N SER A 17 5.42 -7.84 18.14
CA SER A 17 5.95 -9.21 17.97
C SER A 17 7.48 -9.33 18.05
N ILE A 18 8.24 -8.22 17.90
CA ILE A 18 9.71 -8.22 17.94
C ILE A 18 10.21 -7.29 19.06
N PRO A 19 10.48 -7.81 20.27
CA PRO A 19 10.72 -7.02 21.48
C PRO A 19 11.83 -5.94 21.39
N PRO A 20 13.02 -6.19 20.78
CA PRO A 20 14.07 -5.18 20.68
C PRO A 20 13.91 -4.21 19.51
N SER A 21 12.89 -4.37 18.65
CA SER A 21 12.74 -3.54 17.45
C SER A 21 12.33 -2.10 17.80
N SER A 22 12.49 -1.13 16.89
CA SER A 22 11.98 0.24 17.09
C SER A 22 11.09 0.62 15.92
N TYR A 23 10.13 1.53 16.12
CA TYR A 23 9.23 1.97 15.04
C TYR A 23 9.97 2.39 13.76
N PRO A 24 11.10 3.15 13.82
CA PRO A 24 11.90 3.46 12.63
C PRO A 24 12.52 2.23 11.95
N THR A 25 12.97 1.24 12.73
CA THR A 25 13.56 0.01 12.19
C THR A 25 12.51 -0.84 11.47
N VAL A 26 11.32 -0.98 12.06
CA VAL A 26 10.19 -1.70 11.47
C VAL A 26 9.69 -0.99 10.21
N ALA A 27 9.49 0.32 10.28
CA ALA A 27 9.08 1.12 9.11
C ALA A 27 10.10 1.02 7.96
N SER A 28 11.39 1.09 8.28
CA SER A 28 12.47 0.90 7.31
C SER A 28 12.45 -0.49 6.67
N ALA A 29 12.25 -1.55 7.46
CA ALA A 29 12.17 -2.92 6.97
C ALA A 29 10.95 -3.14 6.05
N LEU A 30 9.78 -2.62 6.43
CA LEU A 30 8.57 -2.66 5.60
C LEU A 30 8.76 -1.87 4.30
N SER A 31 9.52 -0.78 4.34
CA SER A 31 9.79 0.04 3.17
C SER A 31 10.63 -0.64 2.10
N THR A 32 11.45 -1.61 2.49
CA THR A 32 12.25 -2.42 1.55
C THR A 32 11.38 -3.18 0.55
N GLY A 33 10.20 -3.65 0.95
CA GLY A 33 9.26 -4.34 0.06
C GLY A 33 8.63 -3.42 -0.97
N VAL A 34 8.38 -2.17 -0.57
CA VAL A 34 7.76 -1.17 -1.43
C VAL A 34 8.64 -0.84 -2.64
N ILE A 35 9.97 -0.86 -2.51
CA ILE A 35 10.88 -0.63 -3.64
C ILE A 35 10.64 -1.66 -4.76
N PHE A 36 10.46 -2.93 -4.41
CA PHE A 36 10.17 -3.98 -5.38
C PHE A 36 8.80 -3.77 -6.03
N ASP A 37 7.79 -3.39 -5.25
CA ASP A 37 6.44 -3.12 -5.75
C ASP A 37 6.41 -1.92 -6.71
N TRP A 38 7.20 -0.87 -6.43
CA TRP A 38 7.37 0.25 -7.36
C TRP A 38 8.06 -0.16 -8.65
N PHE A 39 9.10 -1.01 -8.57
CA PHE A 39 9.78 -1.52 -9.74
C PHE A 39 8.84 -2.34 -10.63
N MET A 40 8.09 -3.28 -10.05
CA MET A 40 7.10 -4.07 -10.78
C MET A 40 5.97 -3.20 -11.34
N GLY A 41 5.47 -2.25 -10.53
CA GLY A 41 4.47 -1.29 -10.97
C GLY A 41 4.94 -0.46 -12.16
N LEU A 42 6.20 -0.03 -12.16
CA LEU A 42 6.81 0.69 -13.27
C LEU A 42 6.89 -0.18 -14.54
N LEU A 43 7.29 -1.45 -14.42
CA LEU A 43 7.32 -2.38 -15.57
C LEU A 43 5.92 -2.57 -16.18
N VAL A 44 4.92 -2.80 -15.34
CA VAL A 44 3.52 -2.91 -15.77
C VAL A 44 3.05 -1.61 -16.42
N MET A 45 3.42 -0.46 -15.86
CA MET A 45 3.08 0.84 -16.41
C MET A 45 3.73 1.09 -17.77
N CYS A 46 5.02 0.77 -17.92
CA CYS A 46 5.73 0.85 -19.19
C CYS A 46 5.03 0.00 -20.26
N PHE A 47 4.65 -1.24 -19.92
CA PHE A 47 3.86 -2.09 -20.80
C PHE A 47 2.51 -1.43 -21.15
N ALA A 48 1.77 -0.93 -20.18
CA ALA A 48 0.50 -0.26 -20.40
C ALA A 48 0.61 0.94 -21.36
N PHE A 49 1.67 1.73 -21.24
CA PHE A 49 1.92 2.84 -22.15
C PHE A 49 2.24 2.38 -23.58
N THR A 50 2.92 1.24 -23.77
CA THR A 50 3.15 0.70 -25.13
C THR A 50 1.86 0.23 -25.80
N GLN A 51 0.81 -0.08 -25.02
CA GLN A 51 -0.49 -0.48 -25.57
C GLN A 51 -1.33 0.67 -26.10
N GLY A 52 -0.98 1.93 -25.78
CA GLY A 52 -1.68 3.13 -26.27
C GLY A 52 -3.14 3.28 -25.82
N VAL A 53 -3.61 2.46 -24.88
CA VAL A 53 -5.01 2.42 -24.41
C VAL A 53 -5.29 3.38 -23.25
N PHE A 54 -4.26 3.96 -22.64
CA PHE A 54 -4.44 4.95 -21.59
C PHE A 54 -4.91 6.29 -22.17
N PRO A 55 -5.97 6.91 -21.61
CA PRO A 55 -6.40 8.23 -22.03
C PRO A 55 -5.25 9.24 -21.87
N LYS A 56 -5.12 10.15 -22.83
CA LYS A 56 -4.09 11.20 -22.76
C LYS A 56 -4.47 12.23 -21.68
N PRO A 57 -3.50 12.94 -21.09
CA PRO A 57 -3.76 13.95 -20.05
C PRO A 57 -4.89 14.95 -20.34
N PRO A 58 -5.12 15.42 -21.58
CA PRO A 58 -6.24 16.31 -21.90
C PRO A 58 -7.62 15.63 -21.88
N ASP A 59 -7.70 14.31 -22.03
CA ASP A 59 -8.95 13.54 -22.02
C ASP A 59 -9.33 13.05 -20.61
N PHE A 60 -8.41 13.16 -19.64
CA PHE A 60 -8.67 12.87 -18.23
C PHE A 60 -9.78 13.73 -17.61
N SER A 61 -9.97 14.95 -18.10
CA SER A 61 -11.06 15.83 -17.65
C SER A 61 -12.46 15.33 -18.05
N LYS A 62 -12.55 14.42 -19.03
CA LYS A 62 -13.82 13.84 -19.50
C LYS A 62 -14.14 12.50 -18.82
N LEU A 63 -13.22 11.97 -18.02
CA LEU A 63 -13.45 10.73 -17.28
C LEU A 63 -14.43 10.99 -16.13
N PRO A 64 -15.43 10.12 -15.91
CA PRO A 64 -16.34 10.19 -14.76
C PRO A 64 -15.65 9.72 -13.46
N ALA A 65 -14.39 10.11 -13.24
CA ALA A 65 -13.68 9.96 -11.98
C ALA A 65 -13.60 11.32 -11.30
N PHE A 66 -14.26 11.47 -10.15
CA PHE A 66 -14.21 12.69 -9.34
C PHE A 66 -12.76 13.14 -9.10
N ASP A 67 -11.88 12.21 -8.72
CA ASP A 67 -10.48 12.52 -8.38
C ASP A 67 -9.74 13.15 -9.57
N ILE A 68 -9.77 12.48 -10.73
CA ILE A 68 -9.01 12.92 -11.90
C ILE A 68 -9.66 14.16 -12.55
N SER A 69 -10.98 14.18 -12.68
CA SER A 69 -11.69 15.31 -13.30
C SER A 69 -11.61 16.58 -12.45
N PHE A 70 -11.64 16.49 -11.11
CA PHE A 70 -11.48 17.63 -10.20
C PHE A 70 -10.09 18.28 -10.34
N PHE A 71 -9.02 17.48 -10.34
CA PHE A 71 -7.66 18.01 -10.51
C PHE A 71 -7.37 18.45 -11.95
N ALA A 72 -7.93 17.78 -12.95
CA ALA A 72 -7.78 18.19 -14.35
C ALA A 72 -8.53 19.50 -14.65
N ALA A 73 -9.75 19.66 -14.12
CA ALA A 73 -10.54 20.89 -14.28
C ALA A 73 -9.95 22.07 -13.49
N ASN A 74 -9.33 21.81 -12.33
CA ASN A 74 -8.72 22.82 -11.48
C ASN A 74 -7.18 22.81 -11.58
N MET A 75 -6.63 22.91 -12.80
CA MET A 75 -5.17 22.82 -13.04
C MET A 75 -4.34 23.79 -12.18
N ARG A 76 -4.84 25.01 -11.93
CA ARG A 76 -4.19 25.99 -11.04
C ARG A 76 -4.13 25.51 -9.59
N PHE A 77 -5.21 24.89 -9.09
CA PHE A 77 -5.26 24.30 -7.75
C PHE A 77 -4.35 23.07 -7.66
N THR A 78 -4.32 22.23 -8.69
CA THR A 78 -3.43 21.07 -8.76
C THR A 78 -1.97 21.47 -8.72
N LEU A 79 -1.56 22.46 -9.52
CA LEU A 79 -0.20 22.98 -9.50
C LEU A 79 0.14 23.59 -8.13
N PHE A 80 -0.77 24.39 -7.56
CA PHE A 80 -0.61 24.93 -6.21
C PHE A 80 -0.43 23.81 -5.17
N LEU A 81 -1.33 22.83 -5.13
CA LEU A 81 -1.26 21.70 -4.20
C LEU A 81 0.03 20.90 -4.36
N LEU A 82 0.45 20.63 -5.60
CA LEU A 82 1.68 19.90 -5.90
C LEU A 82 2.91 20.69 -5.42
N THR A 83 2.94 22.00 -5.65
CA THR A 83 4.02 22.87 -5.11
C THR A 83 4.02 22.92 -3.59
N VAL A 84 2.85 23.02 -2.94
CA VAL A 84 2.73 23.01 -1.47
C VAL A 84 3.21 21.67 -0.91
N LEU A 85 2.83 20.54 -1.54
CA LEU A 85 3.30 19.22 -1.14
C LEU A 85 4.81 19.05 -1.33
N ALA A 86 5.37 19.56 -2.44
CA ALA A 86 6.80 19.55 -2.67
C ALA A 86 7.55 20.38 -1.63
N ILE A 87 7.06 21.57 -1.30
CA ILE A 87 7.63 22.43 -0.26
C ILE A 87 7.49 21.76 1.12
N ALA A 88 6.32 21.22 1.46
CA ALA A 88 6.09 20.50 2.71
C ALA A 88 6.99 19.27 2.83
N PHE A 89 7.21 18.53 1.73
CA PHE A 89 8.15 17.42 1.68
C PHE A 89 9.59 17.89 1.94
N LEU A 90 10.03 18.99 1.31
CA LEU A 90 11.36 19.57 1.52
C LEU A 90 11.54 20.08 2.96
N ILE A 91 10.52 20.74 3.52
CA ILE A 91 10.51 21.22 4.91
C ILE A 91 10.53 20.02 5.87
N ALA A 92 9.67 19.02 5.68
CA ALA A 92 9.66 17.81 6.49
C ALA A 92 11.01 17.09 6.42
N PHE A 93 11.62 17.00 5.23
CA PHE A 93 12.95 16.43 5.02
C PHE A 93 14.02 17.23 5.76
N ALA A 94 13.99 18.57 5.70
CA ALA A 94 14.94 19.46 6.39
C ALA A 94 14.76 19.43 7.93
N PHE A 95 13.53 19.34 8.45
CA PHE A 95 13.28 19.22 9.88
C PHE A 95 13.64 17.82 10.41
N LEU A 96 13.36 16.76 9.65
CA LEU A 96 13.84 15.42 9.99
C LEU A 96 15.37 15.32 9.88
N SER A 97 16.03 16.12 9.05
CA SER A 97 17.49 16.11 8.89
C SER A 97 18.25 16.55 10.15
N ALA A 98 17.58 17.21 11.11
CA ALA A 98 18.18 17.51 12.41
C ALA A 98 18.23 16.28 13.34
N ARG A 99 17.30 15.32 13.23
CA ARG A 99 17.28 14.05 13.99
C ARG A 99 17.93 12.88 13.23
N VAL A 100 18.62 13.18 12.13
CA VAL A 100 18.89 12.21 11.07
C VAL A 100 20.00 11.21 11.38
N ARG A 101 20.97 11.50 12.24
CA ARG A 101 22.10 10.57 12.46
C ARG A 101 21.67 9.25 13.10
N ALA A 102 20.90 9.32 14.18
CA ALA A 102 20.37 8.11 14.85
C ALA A 102 19.29 7.42 14.02
N PHE A 103 18.48 8.18 13.28
CA PHE A 103 17.50 7.63 12.33
C PHE A 103 18.18 6.90 11.17
N TRP A 104 19.21 7.49 10.56
CA TRP A 104 19.95 6.90 9.44
C TRP A 104 20.67 5.61 9.81
N GLN A 105 21.17 5.49 11.05
CA GLN A 105 21.76 4.22 11.50
C GLN A 105 20.70 3.10 11.55
N ARG A 106 19.49 3.41 12.03
CA ARG A 106 18.36 2.46 12.06
C ARG A 106 17.80 2.16 10.67
N VAL A 107 17.78 3.16 9.79
CA VAL A 107 17.41 2.97 8.37
C VAL A 107 18.46 2.11 7.65
N LYS A 108 19.76 2.33 7.88
CA LYS A 108 20.82 1.47 7.35
C LYS A 108 20.71 0.04 7.86
N GLN A 109 20.31 -0.16 9.12
CA GLN A 109 20.03 -1.49 9.67
C GLN A 109 18.82 -2.15 8.98
N GLY A 110 17.71 -1.44 8.77
CA GLY A 110 16.54 -2.02 8.08
C GLY A 110 16.76 -2.25 6.58
N LEU A 111 17.58 -1.42 5.93
CA LEU A 111 18.03 -1.60 4.54
C LEU A 111 19.21 -2.57 4.41
N ALA A 112 19.77 -3.10 5.51
CA ALA A 112 20.88 -4.04 5.46
C ALA A 112 20.52 -5.32 4.68
N ILE A 113 19.23 -5.70 4.68
CA ILE A 113 18.72 -6.83 3.90
C ILE A 113 18.95 -6.61 2.40
N LEU A 114 18.86 -5.38 1.87
CA LEU A 114 19.13 -5.08 0.46
C LEU A 114 20.61 -5.28 0.10
N ARG A 115 21.51 -5.19 1.07
CA ARG A 115 22.95 -5.37 0.86
C ARG A 115 23.31 -6.84 0.65
N ASP A 116 22.55 -7.76 1.26
CA ASP A 116 22.68 -9.19 1.03
C ASP A 116 21.80 -9.64 -0.15
N ARG A 117 22.38 -9.58 -1.35
CA ARG A 117 21.69 -9.89 -2.61
C ARG A 117 21.06 -11.29 -2.64
N ARG A 118 21.72 -12.30 -2.05
CA ARG A 118 21.19 -13.68 -2.06
C ARG A 118 19.98 -13.82 -1.16
N ARG A 119 20.06 -13.24 0.05
CA ARG A 119 18.97 -13.30 1.01
C ARG A 119 17.77 -12.48 0.55
N TYR A 120 18.00 -11.27 0.04
CA TYR A 120 16.94 -10.42 -0.52
C TYR A 120 16.18 -11.10 -1.66
N ARG A 121 16.91 -11.68 -2.62
CA ARG A 121 16.29 -12.35 -3.77
C ARG A 121 15.45 -13.55 -3.36
N ASN A 122 15.99 -14.41 -2.49
CA ASN A 122 15.36 -15.68 -2.15
C ASN A 122 14.24 -15.56 -1.11
N GLN A 123 14.30 -14.58 -0.21
CA GLN A 123 13.35 -14.45 0.91
C GLN A 123 12.37 -13.29 0.77
N MET A 124 12.61 -12.32 -0.12
CA MET A 124 11.71 -11.18 -0.28
C MET A 124 11.25 -11.02 -1.72
N ALA A 125 12.18 -10.93 -2.67
CA ALA A 125 11.82 -10.73 -4.07
C ALA A 125 11.04 -11.92 -4.64
N SER A 126 11.35 -13.15 -4.24
CA SER A 126 10.61 -14.36 -4.63
C SER A 126 9.15 -14.33 -4.19
N TRP A 127 8.90 -14.01 -2.91
CA TRP A 127 7.54 -13.90 -2.36
C TRP A 127 6.77 -12.72 -2.93
N GLN A 128 7.43 -11.58 -3.13
CA GLN A 128 6.84 -10.42 -3.79
C GLN A 128 6.48 -10.75 -5.25
N LEU A 129 7.39 -11.39 -5.99
CA LEU A 129 7.13 -11.82 -7.37
C LEU A 129 5.97 -12.82 -7.43
N MET A 130 5.94 -13.80 -6.51
CA MET A 130 4.83 -14.75 -6.39
C MET A 130 3.50 -14.02 -6.12
N SER A 131 3.51 -13.00 -5.27
CA SER A 131 2.34 -12.15 -5.02
C SER A 131 1.87 -11.41 -6.28
N TRP A 132 2.81 -10.84 -7.05
CA TRP A 132 2.49 -10.19 -8.33
C TRP A 132 1.93 -11.18 -9.37
N ILE A 133 2.50 -12.38 -9.46
CA ILE A 133 1.99 -13.45 -10.33
C ILE A 133 0.59 -13.89 -9.89
N ALA A 134 0.36 -14.07 -8.58
CA ALA A 134 -0.95 -14.41 -8.06
C ALA A 134 -2.00 -13.31 -8.33
N ARG A 135 -1.61 -12.03 -8.21
CA ARG A 135 -2.47 -10.89 -8.59
C ARG A 135 -2.81 -10.93 -10.08
N PHE A 136 -1.82 -11.17 -10.93
CA PHE A 136 -2.03 -11.32 -12.37
C PHE A 136 -3.04 -12.42 -12.69
N PHE A 137 -2.87 -13.63 -12.13
CA PHE A 137 -3.81 -14.73 -12.35
C PHE A 137 -5.19 -14.46 -11.75
N SER A 138 -5.27 -13.78 -10.62
CA SER A 138 -6.55 -13.37 -10.04
C SER A 138 -7.32 -12.44 -10.97
N TYR A 139 -6.67 -11.44 -11.56
CA TYR A 139 -7.33 -10.55 -12.52
C TYR A 139 -7.63 -11.23 -13.84
N TRP A 140 -6.78 -12.14 -14.31
CA TRP A 140 -7.08 -12.98 -15.46
C TRP A 140 -8.35 -13.79 -15.25
N ALA A 141 -8.45 -14.52 -14.14
CA ALA A 141 -9.61 -15.34 -13.82
C ALA A 141 -10.88 -14.51 -13.68
N LEU A 142 -10.78 -13.29 -13.10
CA LEU A 142 -11.91 -12.37 -13.05
C LEU A 142 -12.32 -11.89 -14.44
N LEU A 143 -11.38 -11.52 -15.31
CA LEU A 143 -11.70 -11.11 -16.69
C LEU A 143 -12.38 -12.23 -17.48
N GLU A 144 -11.98 -13.47 -17.23
CA GLU A 144 -12.59 -14.66 -17.82
C GLU A 144 -13.99 -14.92 -17.25
N ALA A 145 -14.17 -14.80 -15.93
CA ALA A 145 -15.46 -14.97 -15.26
C ALA A 145 -16.52 -13.93 -15.68
N PHE A 146 -16.09 -12.72 -16.03
CA PHE A 146 -16.97 -11.65 -16.52
C PHE A 146 -17.03 -11.58 -18.05
N HIS A 147 -16.50 -12.57 -18.76
CA HIS A 147 -16.53 -12.66 -20.24
C HIS A 147 -15.92 -11.45 -20.98
N ILE A 148 -15.03 -10.69 -20.35
CA ILE A 148 -14.29 -9.55 -20.96
C ILE A 148 -13.11 -10.05 -21.81
N GLY A 149 -12.67 -11.29 -21.59
CA GLY A 149 -11.60 -11.96 -22.31
C GLY A 149 -10.31 -12.03 -21.49
N GLY A 150 -10.08 -13.18 -20.87
CA GLY A 150 -8.83 -13.49 -20.16
C GLY A 150 -7.66 -13.55 -21.13
N SER A 151 -6.84 -12.49 -21.16
CA SER A 151 -5.62 -12.43 -21.97
C SER A 151 -4.51 -11.74 -21.19
N VAL A 152 -3.25 -12.02 -21.56
CA VAL A 152 -2.07 -11.43 -20.90
C VAL A 152 -2.15 -9.92 -20.94
N ARG A 153 -2.54 -9.39 -22.11
CA ARG A 153 -2.73 -7.96 -22.35
C ARG A 153 -3.76 -7.38 -21.39
N ASN A 154 -4.96 -7.96 -21.33
CA ASN A 154 -6.05 -7.42 -20.51
C ASN A 154 -5.74 -7.49 -19.01
N ALA A 155 -5.15 -8.59 -18.53
CA ALA A 155 -4.76 -8.73 -17.13
C ALA A 155 -3.66 -7.71 -16.73
N LEU A 156 -2.67 -7.47 -17.60
CA LEU A 156 -1.67 -6.42 -17.37
C LEU A 156 -2.27 -5.01 -17.41
N LEU A 157 -3.29 -4.77 -18.24
CA LEU A 157 -3.99 -3.48 -18.26
C LEU A 157 -4.77 -3.24 -16.96
N VAL A 158 -5.47 -4.26 -16.44
CA VAL A 158 -6.12 -4.17 -15.12
C VAL A 158 -5.08 -3.88 -14.03
N LEU A 159 -3.95 -4.58 -14.02
CA LEU A 159 -2.85 -4.31 -13.09
C LEU A 159 -2.33 -2.87 -13.23
N ALA A 160 -2.16 -2.36 -14.44
CA ALA A 160 -1.73 -0.98 -14.67
C ALA A 160 -2.74 0.02 -14.08
N VAL A 161 -4.04 -0.23 -14.27
CA VAL A 161 -5.09 0.60 -13.65
C VAL A 161 -4.98 0.59 -12.12
N GLN A 162 -4.71 -0.56 -11.51
CA GLN A 162 -4.50 -0.65 -10.06
C GLN A 162 -3.29 0.17 -9.60
N VAL A 163 -2.18 0.12 -10.36
CA VAL A 163 -0.99 0.91 -10.09
C VAL A 163 -1.30 2.40 -10.21
N VAL A 164 -1.98 2.85 -11.27
CA VAL A 164 -2.40 4.26 -11.42
C VAL A 164 -3.28 4.69 -10.25
N ALA A 165 -4.30 3.91 -9.92
CA ALA A 165 -5.22 4.23 -8.83
C ALA A 165 -4.51 4.36 -7.47
N SER A 166 -3.45 3.58 -7.24
CA SER A 166 -2.66 3.68 -6.01
C SER A 166 -1.89 5.00 -5.85
N VAL A 167 -1.62 5.69 -6.97
CA VAL A 167 -0.94 7.00 -7.00
C VAL A 167 -1.91 8.14 -6.66
N PHE A 168 -3.21 7.96 -6.89
CA PHE A 168 -4.26 8.94 -6.64
C PHE A 168 -5.20 8.47 -5.50
N PRO A 169 -4.74 8.41 -4.23
CA PRO A 169 -5.49 7.83 -3.12
C PRO A 169 -6.55 8.80 -2.55
N PHE A 170 -7.33 9.44 -3.41
CA PHE A 170 -8.34 10.44 -3.02
C PHE A 170 -9.72 9.81 -2.81
N THR A 171 -9.99 8.67 -3.46
CA THR A 171 -11.09 7.76 -3.15
C THR A 171 -10.59 6.56 -2.33
N PRO A 172 -11.43 5.95 -1.46
CA PRO A 172 -11.08 4.71 -0.78
C PRO A 172 -10.62 3.65 -1.77
N GLY A 173 -9.36 3.21 -1.66
CA GLY A 173 -8.75 2.25 -2.58
C GLY A 173 -8.55 2.75 -4.02
N GLY A 174 -8.75 4.04 -4.30
CA GLY A 174 -8.71 4.60 -5.66
C GLY A 174 -9.88 4.16 -6.55
N ALA A 175 -11.00 3.73 -5.95
CA ALA A 175 -12.14 3.13 -6.64
C ALA A 175 -12.65 3.94 -7.83
N GLY A 176 -12.73 5.28 -7.71
CA GLY A 176 -13.20 6.15 -8.78
C GLY A 176 -12.27 6.15 -9.99
N VAL A 177 -10.96 6.22 -9.73
CA VAL A 177 -9.92 6.13 -10.78
C VAL A 177 -9.94 4.76 -11.46
N GLN A 178 -10.10 3.69 -10.68
CA GLN A 178 -10.17 2.34 -11.22
C GLN A 178 -11.37 2.15 -12.15
N GLN A 179 -12.56 2.55 -11.68
CA GLN A 179 -13.80 2.42 -12.45
C GLN A 179 -13.72 3.20 -13.76
N ALA A 180 -13.31 4.46 -13.72
CA ALA A 180 -13.26 5.28 -14.93
C ALA A 180 -12.24 4.76 -15.95
N LEU A 181 -11.06 4.33 -15.50
CA LEU A 181 -10.04 3.79 -16.40
C LEU A 181 -10.44 2.44 -16.98
N LEU A 182 -11.01 1.53 -16.18
CA LEU A 182 -11.50 0.25 -16.69
C LEU A 182 -12.62 0.43 -17.71
N LEU A 183 -13.61 1.28 -17.42
CA LEU A 183 -14.70 1.60 -18.34
C LEU A 183 -14.19 2.21 -19.65
N THR A 184 -13.11 2.99 -19.60
CA THR A 184 -12.53 3.60 -20.80
C THR A 184 -11.70 2.59 -21.61
N ILE A 185 -10.84 1.82 -20.96
CA ILE A 185 -9.96 0.84 -21.61
C ILE A 185 -10.77 -0.28 -22.26
N PHE A 186 -11.85 -0.71 -21.61
CA PHE A 186 -12.69 -1.81 -22.06
C PHE A 186 -14.06 -1.34 -22.59
N ALA A 187 -14.20 -0.09 -23.02
CA ALA A 187 -15.50 0.53 -23.39
C ALA A 187 -16.38 -0.25 -24.37
N HIS A 188 -15.80 -1.18 -25.13
CA HIS A 188 -16.50 -2.00 -26.12
C HIS A 188 -17.17 -3.24 -25.50
N ASN A 189 -16.90 -3.54 -24.22
CA ASN A 189 -17.48 -4.67 -23.50
C ASN A 189 -18.61 -4.19 -22.56
N PRO A 190 -19.83 -4.75 -22.67
CA PRO A 190 -20.96 -4.32 -21.85
C PRO A 190 -20.80 -4.66 -20.36
N ASP A 191 -20.02 -5.70 -20.04
CA ASP A 191 -19.90 -6.23 -18.68
C ASP A 191 -18.87 -5.51 -17.80
N VAL A 192 -18.21 -4.46 -18.31
CA VAL A 192 -17.09 -3.80 -17.62
C VAL A 192 -17.52 -3.08 -16.36
N ALA A 193 -18.72 -2.51 -16.34
CA ALA A 193 -19.27 -1.89 -15.14
C ALA A 193 -19.44 -2.93 -14.02
N SER A 194 -20.05 -4.07 -14.36
CA SER A 194 -20.23 -5.21 -13.44
C SER A 194 -18.90 -5.79 -12.98
N PHE A 195 -17.93 -5.94 -13.90
CA PHE A 195 -16.58 -6.39 -13.58
C PHE A 195 -15.87 -5.44 -12.62
N SER A 196 -15.91 -4.12 -12.86
CA SER A 196 -15.21 -3.17 -12.02
C SER A 196 -15.76 -3.16 -10.59
N VAL A 197 -17.07 -3.27 -10.41
CA VAL A 197 -17.70 -3.35 -9.08
C VAL A 197 -17.46 -4.72 -8.46
N GLY A 198 -17.65 -5.79 -9.23
CA GLY A 198 -17.46 -7.17 -8.81
C GLY A 198 -16.04 -7.45 -8.34
N GLN A 199 -15.03 -6.94 -9.04
CA GLN A 199 -13.62 -7.04 -8.64
C GLN A 199 -13.37 -6.35 -7.30
N GLN A 200 -13.88 -5.14 -7.08
CA GLN A 200 -13.69 -4.41 -5.82
C GLN A 200 -14.30 -5.17 -4.65
N ILE A 201 -15.54 -5.64 -4.81
CA ILE A 201 -16.24 -6.42 -3.79
C ILE A 201 -15.51 -7.73 -3.51
N ALA A 202 -15.15 -8.49 -4.54
CA ALA A 202 -14.44 -9.76 -4.41
C ALA A 202 -13.10 -9.57 -3.69
N THR A 203 -12.32 -8.56 -4.10
CA THR A 203 -11.01 -8.26 -3.49
C THR A 203 -11.18 -7.83 -2.03
N ALA A 204 -12.16 -6.98 -1.73
CA ALA A 204 -12.42 -6.50 -0.38
C ALA A 204 -12.86 -7.63 0.57
N ILE A 205 -13.80 -8.46 0.13
CA ILE A 205 -14.30 -9.61 0.91
C ILE A 205 -13.17 -10.61 1.13
N LEU A 206 -12.48 -11.03 0.08
CA LEU A 206 -11.43 -12.05 0.18
C LEU A 206 -10.26 -11.57 1.05
N SER A 207 -9.81 -10.32 0.87
CA SER A 207 -8.73 -9.77 1.68
C SER A 207 -9.13 -9.62 3.14
N SER A 208 -10.38 -9.21 3.41
CA SER A 208 -10.89 -9.09 4.77
C SER A 208 -11.04 -10.45 5.43
N ALA A 209 -11.57 -11.45 4.72
CA ALA A 209 -11.72 -12.82 5.21
C ALA A 209 -10.36 -13.45 5.51
N LEU A 210 -9.39 -13.32 4.60
CA LEU A 210 -8.03 -13.82 4.81
C LEU A 210 -7.32 -13.08 5.96
N GLY A 211 -7.47 -11.76 6.05
CA GLY A 211 -6.91 -10.96 7.15
C GLY A 211 -7.50 -11.36 8.50
N PHE A 212 -8.82 -11.53 8.57
CA PHE A 212 -9.50 -11.98 9.78
C PHE A 212 -9.11 -13.43 10.15
N ALA A 213 -9.08 -14.34 9.18
CA ALA A 213 -8.63 -15.71 9.39
C ALA A 213 -7.19 -15.75 9.91
N ALA A 214 -6.28 -14.95 9.35
CA ALA A 214 -4.91 -14.83 9.83
C ALA A 214 -4.85 -14.32 11.28
N LEU A 215 -5.65 -13.31 11.65
CA LEU A 215 -5.72 -12.83 13.03
C LEU A 215 -6.20 -13.94 13.98
N VAL A 216 -7.26 -14.66 13.63
CA VAL A 216 -7.79 -15.76 14.44
C VAL A 216 -6.78 -16.89 14.59
N LEU A 217 -6.10 -17.27 13.50
CA LEU A 217 -5.12 -18.36 13.49
C LEU A 217 -3.82 -18.01 14.23
N ILE A 218 -3.26 -16.82 14.01
CA ILE A 218 -2.00 -16.39 14.61
C ILE A 218 -2.17 -16.14 16.11
N PHE A 219 -3.24 -15.44 16.49
CA PHE A 219 -3.41 -15.06 17.89
C PHE A 219 -4.19 -16.09 18.71
N ARG A 220 -4.85 -17.08 18.07
CA ARG A 220 -5.63 -18.14 18.74
C ARG A 220 -6.53 -17.60 19.87
N PHE A 221 -7.07 -16.39 19.72
CA PHE A 221 -7.92 -15.79 20.75
C PHE A 221 -9.23 -16.59 20.82
N LYS A 222 -9.32 -17.48 21.81
CA LYS A 222 -10.57 -18.19 22.13
C LYS A 222 -11.59 -17.26 22.80
N SER A 223 -11.20 -16.04 23.21
CA SER A 223 -12.10 -15.05 23.83
C SER A 223 -11.59 -13.61 23.70
N PHE A 224 -12.51 -12.69 23.38
CA PHE A 224 -12.30 -11.23 23.35
C PHE A 224 -11.79 -10.66 24.70
N ARG A 225 -12.07 -11.38 25.79
CA ARG A 225 -11.67 -11.02 27.16
C ARG A 225 -10.16 -11.13 27.37
N GLU A 226 -9.51 -12.10 26.73
CA GLU A 226 -8.07 -12.33 26.83
C GLU A 226 -7.26 -11.22 26.13
N VAL A 227 -7.79 -10.67 25.03
CA VAL A 227 -7.22 -9.51 24.31
C VAL A 227 -7.18 -8.28 25.22
N ILE A 228 -8.30 -7.99 25.90
CA ILE A 228 -8.41 -6.85 26.81
C ILE A 228 -7.48 -7.03 28.01
N GLN A 229 -7.31 -8.26 28.50
CA GLN A 229 -6.46 -8.55 29.65
C GLN A 229 -4.98 -8.40 29.31
N ARG A 230 -4.50 -8.98 28.20
CA ARG A 230 -3.12 -8.78 27.73
C ARG A 230 -2.83 -7.33 27.36
N GLY A 231 -3.80 -6.63 26.77
CA GLY A 231 -3.68 -5.19 26.48
C GLY A 231 -3.63 -4.31 27.74
N LYS A 232 -4.24 -4.74 28.86
CA LYS A 232 -4.14 -4.07 30.17
C LYS A 232 -2.81 -4.37 30.86
N GLU A 233 -2.30 -5.59 30.75
CA GLU A 233 -0.99 -5.99 31.28
C GLU A 233 0.15 -5.23 30.60
N HIS A 234 0.09 -5.05 29.27
CA HIS A 234 1.12 -4.29 28.54
C HIS A 234 1.11 -2.79 28.89
N ARG A 235 -0.09 -2.17 29.00
CA ARG A 235 -0.20 -0.78 29.47
C ARG A 235 0.31 -0.60 30.89
N ARG A 236 0.12 -1.61 31.77
CA ARG A 236 0.70 -1.60 33.11
C ARG A 236 2.23 -1.67 33.06
N GLN A 237 2.80 -2.55 32.23
CA GLN A 237 4.27 -2.65 32.09
C GLN A 237 4.90 -1.37 31.53
N GLU A 238 4.26 -0.71 30.56
CA GLU A 238 4.72 0.60 30.06
C GLU A 238 4.63 1.71 31.14
N ALA A 239 3.54 1.73 31.92
CA ALA A 239 3.39 2.66 33.04
C ALA A 239 4.45 2.41 34.15
N THR A 240 4.76 1.15 34.47
CA THR A 240 5.80 0.81 35.45
C THR A 240 7.20 1.12 34.92
N ALA A 241 7.47 0.90 33.64
CA ALA A 241 8.76 1.25 33.03
C ALA A 241 8.99 2.77 32.95
N GLY A 242 7.92 3.55 32.70
CA GLY A 242 7.95 5.01 32.80
C GLY A 242 8.15 5.52 34.24
N ALA A 243 7.52 4.89 35.23
CA ALA A 243 7.67 5.26 36.64
C ALA A 243 9.10 5.02 37.18
N ILE A 244 9.80 3.99 36.69
CA ILE A 244 11.19 3.71 37.09
C ILE A 244 12.17 4.75 36.52
N THR A 245 11.84 5.40 35.40
CA THR A 245 12.71 6.40 34.76
C THR A 245 12.58 7.81 35.36
N ASP A 246 11.55 8.08 36.16
CA ASP A 246 11.28 9.38 36.79
C ASP A 246 11.68 9.47 38.28
N THR A 247 12.43 8.50 38.81
CA THR A 247 12.94 8.60 40.20
C THR A 247 14.14 9.56 40.21
N PRO A 248 14.05 10.77 40.81
CA PRO A 248 15.21 11.63 40.95
C PRO A 248 16.17 10.94 41.93
N LEU A 249 17.42 10.77 41.53
CA LEU A 249 18.50 10.43 42.44
C LEU A 249 18.61 11.57 43.46
N GLN A 250 17.99 11.39 44.63
CA GLN A 250 18.30 12.20 45.80
C GLN A 250 19.66 11.74 46.32
N THR A 251 20.68 12.55 46.02
CA THR A 251 21.94 12.63 46.76
C THR A 251 22.17 14.07 47.14
#